data_AF-A0A7L5E1S9-F1
#
_entry.id   AF-A0A7L5E1S9-F1
#
_cell.length_a   1.000
_cell.length_b   1.000
_cell.length_c   1.000
_cell.angle_alpha   90.00
_cell.angle_beta   90.00
_cell.angle_gamma   90.00
#
_symmetry.space_group_name_H-M   'P 1'
#
loop_
_entity.id
_entity.type
_entity.pdbx_description
1 polymer ?
#
loop_
_entity_poly.entity_id
_entity_poly.type
_entity_poly.pdbx_seq_one_letter_code
_entity_poly.pdbx_strand_id
1 'polypeptide(L)'
;MKQTNNLIKYLLSAVLLVIGFSSCKKDSNGQLEGSKGTPTISSVRTISKSVVDSSKTETYTTIASNGTSSSTTVSNYNPQISAFDSTTTTGKLGNYYAAMGDHLGSATKVMINNVSIPFNRALNSDNSVIFNIPSSIPYVQPQPNTLTIVTLYGTVTYSFTTLPPAPSISAASDYNFTSGTKITLKGTGFSAVTAIKLRASNEAVTIVTKADTQLVVTMPKSTATRSTLLFTYTSGSSTVQTASGQEFVNIDLAYSIFTNGQYQNNWTNNSWANPSGATPTAPSISGQGSFVATYPAGGWQIEGFANYSGGFKYDASYKYLTFWVKGGTVDHTLVLVGDQMAGGDAQVQNANAYAAQLIKVPAKVWTYFKIPLTTSQSSTNVNQLNYWAKGNTATTLRFFLMGQSGDVNETYYFDEVMFVK
;
A
#
# COMPACT_ATOMS: atom_id res chain seq x y z
N MET A 1 44.51 56.91 47.63
CA MET A 1 43.07 56.63 47.40
C MET A 1 42.82 55.94 46.04
N LYS A 2 43.44 54.79 45.75
CA LYS A 2 43.24 54.06 44.47
C LYS A 2 42.95 52.55 44.64
N GLN A 3 43.02 52.00 45.85
CA GLN A 3 42.81 50.55 46.08
C GLN A 3 41.38 50.17 46.46
N THR A 4 40.54 51.10 46.91
CA THR A 4 39.15 50.82 47.33
C THR A 4 38.15 50.73 46.17
N ASN A 5 38.47 51.26 44.98
CA ASN A 5 37.55 51.27 43.83
C ASN A 5 37.53 49.97 43.01
N ASN A 6 38.52 49.09 43.17
CA ASN A 6 38.54 47.80 42.48
C ASN A 6 37.79 46.72 43.28
N LEU A 7 37.81 46.78 44.61
CA LEU A 7 37.14 45.80 45.48
C LEU A 7 35.61 45.83 45.30
N ILE A 8 35.02 47.03 45.15
CA ILE A 8 33.58 47.21 44.92
C ILE A 8 33.16 46.72 43.53
N LYS A 9 34.02 46.90 42.52
CA LYS A 9 33.78 46.39 41.16
C LYS A 9 33.84 44.87 41.08
N TYR A 10 34.75 44.23 41.82
CA TYR A 10 34.82 42.77 41.92
C TYR A 10 33.67 42.17 42.75
N LEU A 11 33.19 42.85 43.80
CA LEU A 11 32.00 42.42 44.54
C LEU A 11 30.70 42.55 43.71
N LEU A 12 30.51 43.65 42.96
CA LEU A 12 29.32 43.81 42.10
C LEU A 12 29.31 42.81 40.92
N SER A 13 30.46 42.46 40.37
CA SER A 13 30.55 41.47 39.30
C SER A 13 30.42 40.03 39.81
N ALA A 14 30.83 39.72 41.04
CA ALA A 14 30.55 38.45 41.68
C ALA A 14 29.05 38.27 42.02
N VAL A 15 28.36 39.34 42.45
CA VAL A 15 26.92 39.29 42.72
C VAL A 15 26.09 39.22 41.42
N LEU A 16 26.49 39.89 40.33
CA LEU A 16 25.84 39.70 39.02
C LEU A 16 26.10 38.32 38.41
N LEU A 17 27.27 37.73 38.64
CA LEU A 17 27.58 36.37 38.17
C LEU A 17 26.78 35.30 38.94
N VAL A 18 26.51 35.52 40.24
CA VAL A 18 25.72 34.60 41.07
C VAL A 18 24.22 34.70 40.76
N ILE A 19 23.72 35.86 40.31
CA ILE A 19 22.32 36.03 39.88
C ILE A 19 22.11 35.57 38.42
N GLY A 20 23.18 35.52 37.62
CA GLY A 20 23.17 35.03 36.22
C GLY A 20 23.07 33.51 36.04
N PHE A 21 23.25 32.71 37.09
CA PHE A 21 23.14 31.23 37.02
C PHE A 21 21.86 30.65 37.65
N SER A 22 21.00 31.46 38.25
CA SER A 22 19.71 30.99 38.79
C SER A 22 18.59 30.87 37.74
N SER A 23 18.85 31.23 36.48
CA SER A 23 17.85 31.13 35.39
C SER A 23 17.87 29.81 34.62
N CYS A 24 18.76 28.86 34.94
CA CYS A 24 18.88 27.58 34.22
C CYS A 24 19.29 26.42 35.14
N LYS A 25 18.57 26.18 36.24
CA LYS A 25 18.60 24.84 36.86
C LYS A 25 17.48 24.02 36.23
N LYS A 26 17.83 23.29 35.18
CA LYS A 26 16.96 22.25 34.59
C LYS A 26 16.94 21.00 35.50
N ASP A 27 17.82 20.92 36.49
CA ASP A 27 18.00 19.78 37.37
C ASP A 27 18.18 20.16 38.85
N SER A 28 17.54 19.38 39.73
CA SER A 28 17.99 19.20 41.11
C SER A 28 18.29 17.71 41.27
N ASN A 29 19.57 17.38 41.51
CA ASN A 29 20.05 15.99 41.69
C ASN A 29 19.70 15.03 40.53
N GLY A 30 19.80 15.50 39.28
CA GLY A 30 19.51 14.68 38.09
C GLY A 30 18.03 14.46 37.80
N GLN A 31 17.12 15.10 38.57
CA GLN A 31 15.70 15.13 38.26
C GLN A 31 15.33 16.46 37.59
N LEU A 32 14.66 16.36 36.44
CA LEU A 32 14.06 17.49 35.72
C LEU A 32 12.93 18.10 36.55
N GLU A 33 13.27 18.91 37.54
CA GLU A 33 12.29 19.72 38.30
C GLU A 33 11.99 20.98 37.49
N GLY A 34 10.99 20.90 36.60
CA GLY A 34 10.34 22.11 36.05
C GLY A 34 9.73 22.97 37.17
N SER A 35 9.22 24.15 36.82
CA SER A 35 8.64 25.05 37.81
C SER A 35 7.40 24.43 38.49
N LYS A 36 7.13 24.88 39.73
CA LYS A 36 6.13 24.26 40.63
C LYS A 36 4.69 24.72 40.42
N GLY A 37 4.40 25.38 39.29
CA GLY A 37 3.09 25.94 39.01
C GLY A 37 2.10 24.95 38.39
N THR A 38 0.82 25.32 38.35
CA THR A 38 -0.22 24.58 37.64
C THR A 38 0.07 24.63 36.13
N PRO A 39 0.18 23.49 35.44
CA PRO A 39 0.52 23.50 34.02
C PRO A 39 -0.58 24.15 33.17
N THR A 40 -0.17 24.85 32.12
CA THR A 40 -1.08 25.43 31.11
C THR A 40 -0.67 25.02 29.70
N ILE A 41 -1.62 24.99 28.77
CA ILE A 41 -1.35 24.88 27.33
C ILE A 41 -2.05 26.05 26.66
N SER A 42 -1.28 26.99 26.12
CA SER A 42 -1.79 28.13 25.35
C SER A 42 -2.01 27.78 23.89
N SER A 43 -1.18 26.90 23.33
CA SER A 43 -1.29 26.44 21.94
C SER A 43 -0.59 25.11 21.72
N VAL A 44 -0.99 24.39 20.68
CA VAL A 44 -0.19 23.30 20.12
C VAL A 44 0.30 23.73 18.75
N ARG A 45 1.57 23.49 18.46
CA ARG A 45 2.18 23.79 17.16
C ARG A 45 2.62 22.51 16.47
N THR A 46 2.43 22.46 15.17
CA THR A 46 3.13 21.46 14.34
C THR A 46 4.62 21.83 14.36
N ILE A 47 5.54 20.87 14.50
CA ILE A 47 6.99 21.13 14.37
C ILE A 47 7.44 20.78 12.95
N SER A 48 6.88 19.69 12.43
CA SER A 48 7.11 19.21 11.08
C SER A 48 5.82 18.68 10.50
N LYS A 49 5.57 18.96 9.23
CA LYS A 49 4.44 18.40 8.49
C LYS A 49 4.94 17.35 7.51
N SER A 50 4.14 16.31 7.32
CA SER A 50 4.21 15.43 6.16
C SER A 50 3.53 16.13 4.97
N VAL A 51 4.30 16.55 3.98
CA VAL A 51 3.81 17.22 2.75
C VAL A 51 3.83 16.24 1.59
N VAL A 52 2.73 16.19 0.84
CA VAL A 52 2.72 15.67 -0.52
C VAL A 52 2.93 16.86 -1.44
N ASP A 53 4.10 16.94 -2.07
CA ASP A 53 4.42 17.98 -3.03
C ASP A 53 4.11 17.48 -4.44
N SER A 54 2.85 17.64 -4.87
CA SER A 54 2.42 17.23 -6.20
C SER A 54 3.03 18.05 -7.34
N SER A 55 3.74 19.14 -7.01
CA SER A 55 4.50 19.94 -7.99
C SER A 55 5.86 19.31 -8.31
N LYS A 56 6.40 18.47 -7.40
CA LYS A 56 7.49 17.56 -7.75
C LYS A 56 6.93 16.46 -8.61
N THR A 57 7.44 16.36 -9.83
CA THR A 57 7.11 15.28 -10.73
C THR A 57 8.33 14.40 -10.94
N GLU A 58 8.11 13.09 -11.00
CA GLU A 58 9.07 12.14 -11.53
C GLU A 58 8.66 11.84 -12.96
N THR A 59 9.55 12.16 -13.90
CA THR A 59 9.36 11.83 -15.31
C THR A 59 10.00 10.49 -15.58
N TYR A 60 9.17 9.50 -15.83
CA TYR A 60 9.60 8.19 -16.29
C TYR A 60 9.69 8.23 -17.81
N THR A 61 10.92 8.33 -18.33
CA THR A 61 11.17 8.21 -19.77
C THR A 61 11.35 6.74 -20.09
N THR A 62 10.36 6.17 -20.76
CA THR A 62 10.41 4.80 -21.26
C THR A 62 10.83 4.86 -22.72
N ILE A 63 11.96 4.25 -23.05
CA ILE A 63 12.39 4.07 -24.45
C ILE A 63 11.90 2.70 -24.90
N ALA A 64 10.99 2.71 -25.87
CA ALA A 64 10.54 1.48 -26.52
C ALA A 64 11.67 0.87 -27.34
N SER A 65 11.63 -0.46 -27.56
CA SER A 65 12.66 -1.20 -28.30
C SER A 65 12.87 -0.75 -29.75
N ASN A 66 11.95 0.03 -30.30
CA ASN A 66 12.04 0.66 -31.62
C ASN A 66 12.69 2.06 -31.59
N GLY A 67 13.26 2.48 -30.45
CA GLY A 67 13.90 3.78 -30.29
C GLY A 67 12.94 4.94 -29.96
N THR A 68 11.64 4.68 -29.86
CA THR A 68 10.65 5.74 -29.57
C THR A 68 10.62 6.04 -28.08
N SER A 69 10.77 7.30 -27.70
CA SER A 69 10.69 7.72 -26.30
C SER A 69 9.25 8.13 -25.94
N SER A 70 8.73 7.60 -24.84
CA SER A 70 7.47 8.05 -24.22
C SER A 70 7.74 8.44 -22.77
N SER A 71 7.36 9.66 -22.41
CA SER A 71 7.46 10.16 -21.03
C SER A 71 6.12 10.07 -20.33
N THR A 72 6.13 9.50 -19.13
CA THR A 72 5.01 9.63 -18.19
C THR A 72 5.47 10.49 -17.03
N THR A 73 4.86 11.64 -16.86
CA THR A 73 5.11 12.53 -15.73
C THR A 73 4.17 12.14 -14.60
N VAL A 74 4.71 11.63 -13.49
CA VAL A 74 3.93 11.26 -12.31
C VAL A 74 4.24 12.27 -11.22
N SER A 75 3.21 12.94 -10.71
CA SER A 75 3.37 13.77 -9.50
C SER A 75 3.79 12.92 -8.31
N ASN A 76 4.66 13.46 -7.46
CA ASN A 76 5.06 12.82 -6.23
C ASN A 76 3.90 12.85 -5.24
N TYR A 77 3.42 11.67 -4.86
CA TYR A 77 2.36 11.49 -3.87
C TYR A 77 2.87 10.93 -2.52
N ASN A 78 4.18 10.69 -2.40
CA ASN A 78 4.79 10.17 -1.19
C ASN A 78 5.01 11.29 -0.18
N PRO A 79 4.52 11.16 1.07
CA PRO A 79 4.72 12.19 2.08
C PRO A 79 6.21 12.38 2.42
N GLN A 80 6.67 13.63 2.44
CA GLN A 80 8.01 14.04 2.87
C GLN A 80 7.90 14.88 4.15
N ILE A 81 8.83 14.71 5.08
CA ILE A 81 8.89 15.53 6.29
C ILE A 81 9.50 16.90 5.96
N SER A 82 8.77 17.96 6.28
CA SER A 82 9.20 19.36 6.11
C SER A 82 8.99 20.12 7.42
N ALA A 83 9.97 20.93 7.81
CA ALA A 83 9.82 21.83 8.96
C ALA A 83 8.65 22.79 8.74
N PHE A 84 7.78 22.92 9.74
CA PHE A 84 6.59 23.76 9.65
C PHE A 84 6.10 24.08 11.04
N ASP A 85 6.28 25.34 11.47
CA ASP A 85 5.77 25.85 12.74
C ASP A 85 4.45 26.60 12.52
N SER A 86 3.34 25.97 12.91
CA SER A 86 2.02 26.61 12.88
C SER A 86 1.14 26.10 14.01
N THR A 87 0.41 27.01 14.66
CA THR A 87 -0.62 26.64 15.64
C THR A 87 -1.70 25.75 15.01
N THR A 88 -2.11 24.71 15.72
CA THR A 88 -3.12 23.74 15.28
C THR A 88 -3.89 23.18 16.47
N THR A 89 -5.14 22.82 16.24
CA THR A 89 -5.98 22.05 17.16
C THR A 89 -6.17 20.60 16.68
N THR A 90 -5.43 20.20 15.65
CA THR A 90 -5.51 18.86 15.05
C THR A 90 -4.14 18.26 14.80
N GLY A 91 -4.05 16.93 14.84
CA GLY A 91 -2.80 16.20 14.69
C GLY A 91 -2.89 14.98 13.78
N LYS A 92 -1.91 14.78 12.90
CA LYS A 92 -1.78 13.59 12.05
C LYS A 92 -0.87 12.57 12.75
N LEU A 93 -1.21 11.29 12.60
CA LEU A 93 -0.35 10.18 13.02
C LEU A 93 1.04 10.30 12.37
N GLY A 94 2.08 9.95 13.12
CA GLY A 94 3.49 10.00 12.71
C GLY A 94 4.14 11.38 12.81
N ASN A 95 3.39 12.48 12.94
CA ASN A 95 3.95 13.82 13.00
C ASN A 95 4.37 14.24 14.43
N TYR A 96 5.32 15.18 14.49
CA TYR A 96 5.76 15.83 15.73
C TYR A 96 5.06 17.16 15.97
N TYR A 97 4.76 17.41 17.24
CA TYR A 97 4.06 18.58 17.74
C TYR A 97 4.77 19.11 18.99
N ALA A 98 4.59 20.40 19.25
CA ALA A 98 4.99 21.05 20.49
C ALA A 98 3.75 21.64 21.17
N ALA A 99 3.47 21.19 22.40
CA ALA A 99 2.57 21.92 23.28
C ALA A 99 3.34 23.12 23.86
N MET A 100 2.77 24.32 23.75
CA MET A 100 3.32 25.56 24.27
C MET A 100 2.47 26.05 25.43
N GLY A 101 3.09 26.49 26.52
CA GLY A 101 2.39 26.94 27.71
C GLY A 101 3.36 27.31 28.83
N ASP A 102 2.94 27.11 30.08
CA ASP A 102 3.74 27.39 31.28
C ASP A 102 3.73 26.18 32.23
N HIS A 103 4.78 26.07 33.05
CA HIS A 103 4.94 25.04 34.08
C HIS A 103 4.91 23.59 33.54
N LEU A 104 5.40 23.39 32.31
CA LEU A 104 5.41 22.10 31.62
C LEU A 104 6.70 21.30 31.79
N GLY A 105 7.76 21.90 32.34
CA GLY A 105 9.10 21.30 32.38
C GLY A 105 9.18 20.01 33.19
N SER A 106 8.28 19.84 34.16
CA SER A 106 8.16 18.64 34.99
C SER A 106 7.18 17.60 34.43
N ALA A 107 6.81 17.67 33.15
CA ALA A 107 5.93 16.69 32.51
C ALA A 107 6.45 15.26 32.70
N THR A 108 5.55 14.38 33.14
CA THR A 108 5.77 12.95 33.38
C THR A 108 4.93 12.08 32.46
N LYS A 109 3.82 12.61 31.93
CA LYS A 109 2.93 11.88 31.02
C LYS A 109 2.36 12.82 29.97
N VAL A 110 2.31 12.34 28.72
CA VAL A 110 1.53 12.95 27.64
C VAL A 110 0.52 11.91 27.18
N MET A 111 -0.74 12.32 27.03
CA MET A 111 -1.82 11.46 26.57
C MET A 111 -2.58 12.11 25.42
N ILE A 112 -2.93 11.33 24.42
CA ILE A 112 -3.85 11.73 23.35
C ILE A 112 -5.05 10.80 23.40
N ASN A 113 -6.27 11.34 23.46
CA ASN A 113 -7.49 10.55 23.55
C ASN A 113 -7.43 9.50 24.68
N ASN A 114 -6.91 9.90 25.84
CA ASN A 114 -6.66 9.06 27.03
C ASN A 114 -5.62 7.93 26.86
N VAL A 115 -4.93 7.84 25.72
CA VAL A 115 -3.84 6.89 25.48
C VAL A 115 -2.50 7.55 25.76
N SER A 116 -1.69 6.94 26.63
CA SER A 116 -0.34 7.44 26.96
C SER A 116 0.61 7.26 25.79
N ILE A 117 1.38 8.31 25.48
CA ILE A 117 2.40 8.28 24.44
C ILE A 117 3.80 8.47 25.03
N PRO A 118 4.83 7.87 24.43
CA PRO A 118 6.21 8.18 24.78
C PRO A 118 6.58 9.59 24.30
N PHE A 119 7.39 10.28 25.09
CA PHE A 119 8.00 11.56 24.73
C PHE A 119 9.37 11.66 25.39
N ASN A 120 10.29 12.40 24.76
CA ASN A 120 11.62 12.58 25.32
C ASN A 120 11.63 13.77 26.28
N ARG A 121 11.64 13.50 27.59
CA ARG A 121 11.69 14.54 28.64
C ARG A 121 12.90 15.48 28.50
N ALA A 122 14.00 15.03 27.90
CA ALA A 122 15.18 15.88 27.69
C ALA A 122 14.90 17.03 26.71
N LEU A 123 13.92 16.88 25.82
CA LEU A 123 13.49 17.90 24.86
C LEU A 123 12.52 18.91 25.45
N ASN A 124 12.02 18.70 26.66
CA ASN A 124 11.09 19.63 27.29
C ASN A 124 11.81 20.87 27.82
N SER A 125 11.07 21.96 27.87
CA SER A 125 11.39 23.18 28.60
C SER A 125 10.24 23.50 29.56
N ASP A 126 10.39 24.53 30.39
CA ASP A 126 9.28 24.95 31.25
C ASP A 126 8.07 25.46 30.45
N ASN A 127 8.28 25.86 29.20
CA ASN A 127 7.25 26.41 28.33
C ASN A 127 6.85 25.49 27.18
N SER A 128 7.47 24.32 27.05
CA SER A 128 7.17 23.43 25.93
C SER A 128 7.37 21.94 26.20
N VAL A 129 6.50 21.13 25.60
CA VAL A 129 6.63 19.67 25.53
C VAL A 129 6.56 19.24 24.08
N ILE A 130 7.61 18.56 23.63
CA ILE A 130 7.67 18.01 22.27
C ILE A 130 7.20 16.55 22.31
N PHE A 131 6.27 16.20 21.44
CA PHE A 131 5.72 14.86 21.36
C PHE A 131 5.43 14.44 19.91
N ASN A 132 5.41 13.13 19.68
CA ASN A 132 4.96 12.51 18.43
C ASN A 132 3.54 11.95 18.64
N ILE A 133 2.73 11.83 17.59
CA ILE A 133 1.48 11.06 17.64
C ILE A 133 1.71 9.67 17.04
N PRO A 134 1.85 8.59 17.83
CA PRO A 134 2.06 7.25 17.29
C PRO A 134 0.88 6.77 16.45
N SER A 135 1.13 5.82 15.53
CA SER A 135 0.08 5.20 14.70
C SER A 135 -0.98 4.43 15.49
N SER A 136 -0.70 4.08 16.75
CA SER A 136 -1.64 3.40 17.64
C SER A 136 -2.69 4.32 18.27
N ILE A 137 -2.59 5.64 18.09
CA ILE A 137 -3.55 6.58 18.67
C ILE A 137 -4.90 6.46 17.97
N PRO A 138 -6.00 6.29 18.72
CA PRO A 138 -7.33 6.18 18.14
C PRO A 138 -7.77 7.53 17.57
N TYR A 139 -8.32 7.50 16.35
CA TYR A 139 -8.88 8.66 15.64
C TYR A 139 -10.34 8.46 15.22
N VAL A 140 -10.83 7.22 15.22
CA VAL A 140 -12.20 6.88 14.83
C VAL A 140 -13.16 7.37 15.91
N GLN A 141 -14.07 8.26 15.54
CA GLN A 141 -15.03 8.86 16.48
C GLN A 141 -16.04 7.82 16.99
N PRO A 142 -16.53 7.98 18.23
CA PRO A 142 -16.26 9.09 19.17
C PRO A 142 -14.90 8.94 19.86
N GLN A 143 -14.17 10.06 19.99
CA GLN A 143 -12.98 10.18 20.83
C GLN A 143 -13.09 11.42 21.73
N PRO A 144 -12.39 11.47 22.88
CA PRO A 144 -12.34 12.67 23.72
C PRO A 144 -11.85 13.90 22.97
N ASN A 145 -11.01 13.71 21.94
CA ASN A 145 -10.36 14.76 21.16
C ASN A 145 -9.56 15.71 22.07
N THR A 146 -8.71 15.12 22.91
CA THR A 146 -7.90 15.84 23.89
C THR A 146 -6.44 15.45 23.85
N LEU A 147 -5.59 16.45 24.12
CA LEU A 147 -4.21 16.31 24.57
C LEU A 147 -4.18 16.60 26.07
N THR A 148 -3.65 15.67 26.86
CA THR A 148 -3.48 15.86 28.31
C THR A 148 -2.01 15.72 28.68
N ILE A 149 -1.49 16.69 29.43
CA ILE A 149 -0.14 16.65 29.98
C ILE A 149 -0.25 16.60 31.50
N VAL A 150 0.40 15.60 32.10
CA VAL A 150 0.54 15.46 33.55
C VAL A 150 1.97 15.88 33.91
N THR A 151 2.08 16.77 34.88
CA THR A 151 3.35 17.22 35.46
C THR A 151 3.43 16.77 36.92
N LEU A 152 4.55 17.02 37.60
CA LEU A 152 4.66 16.74 39.03
C LEU A 152 3.71 17.60 39.89
N TYR A 153 3.19 18.70 39.33
CA TYR A 153 2.44 19.73 40.07
C TYR A 153 1.02 19.95 39.55
N GLY A 154 0.57 19.15 38.57
CA GLY A 154 -0.82 19.20 38.11
C GLY A 154 -1.06 18.50 36.79
N THR A 155 -2.26 18.67 36.27
CA THR A 155 -2.69 18.15 34.97
C THR A 155 -3.33 19.27 34.17
N VAL A 156 -3.04 19.32 32.88
CA VAL A 156 -3.70 20.22 31.93
C VAL A 156 -4.24 19.42 30.76
N THR A 157 -5.42 19.81 30.29
CA THR A 157 -6.08 19.23 29.11
C THR A 157 -6.35 20.32 28.09
N TYR A 158 -6.08 20.03 26.83
CA TYR A 158 -6.25 20.91 25.68
C TYR A 158 -7.07 20.20 24.60
N SER A 159 -7.98 20.91 23.95
CA SER A 159 -8.79 20.37 22.85
C SER A 159 -7.90 20.10 21.63
N PHE A 160 -7.75 18.82 21.27
CA PHE A 160 -6.84 18.39 20.22
C PHE A 160 -7.35 17.13 19.53
N THR A 161 -7.73 17.27 18.26
CA THR A 161 -8.33 16.17 17.49
C THR A 161 -7.27 15.43 16.68
N THR A 162 -7.18 14.11 16.88
CA THR A 162 -6.37 13.25 16.00
C THR A 162 -7.10 13.03 14.68
N LEU A 163 -6.42 13.31 13.58
CA LEU A 163 -6.94 13.19 12.23
C LEU A 163 -6.77 11.75 11.72
N PRO A 164 -7.76 11.24 10.95
CA PRO A 164 -7.61 9.95 10.28
C PRO A 164 -6.45 10.00 9.25
N PRO A 165 -5.75 8.88 9.03
CA PRO A 165 -4.78 8.77 7.96
C PRO A 165 -5.47 8.82 6.59
N ALA A 166 -4.67 9.01 5.54
CA ALA A 166 -5.17 8.84 4.17
C ALA A 166 -5.65 7.38 3.98
N PRO A 167 -6.81 7.15 3.36
CA PRO A 167 -7.29 5.81 3.04
C PRO A 167 -6.26 5.03 2.23
N SER A 168 -5.93 3.83 2.69
CA SER A 168 -5.01 2.93 2.00
C SER A 168 -5.57 1.52 1.95
N ILE A 169 -5.33 0.80 0.86
CA ILE A 169 -5.73 -0.60 0.70
C ILE A 169 -4.47 -1.44 0.94
N SER A 170 -4.57 -2.46 1.78
CA SER A 170 -3.52 -3.46 1.99
C SER A 170 -3.84 -4.77 1.27
N ALA A 171 -5.13 -5.10 1.11
CA ALA A 171 -5.58 -6.26 0.35
C ALA A 171 -6.99 -6.02 -0.20
N ALA A 172 -7.33 -6.70 -1.30
CA ALA A 172 -8.68 -6.77 -1.85
C ALA A 172 -9.10 -8.24 -1.98
N SER A 173 -10.40 -8.52 -1.85
CA SER A 173 -10.95 -9.86 -2.12
C SER A 173 -10.83 -10.26 -3.58
N ASP A 174 -10.83 -9.26 -4.46
CA ASP A 174 -10.61 -9.40 -5.90
C ASP A 174 -9.96 -8.11 -6.44
N TYR A 175 -9.11 -8.25 -7.45
CA TYR A 175 -8.52 -7.15 -8.21
C TYR A 175 -9.20 -6.96 -9.57
N ASN A 176 -10.11 -7.84 -9.93
CA ASN A 176 -10.88 -7.76 -11.15
C ASN A 176 -12.34 -7.38 -10.83
N PHE A 177 -13.03 -6.78 -11.79
CA PHE A 177 -14.44 -6.43 -11.65
C PHE A 177 -15.18 -6.41 -12.98
N THR A 178 -16.48 -6.67 -12.89
CA THR A 178 -17.52 -6.19 -13.80
C THR A 178 -18.52 -5.32 -13.03
N SER A 179 -19.46 -4.69 -13.72
CA SER A 179 -20.53 -3.92 -13.08
C SER A 179 -21.29 -4.76 -12.04
N GLY A 180 -21.45 -4.23 -10.83
CA GLY A 180 -22.15 -4.91 -9.74
C GLY A 180 -21.27 -5.83 -8.88
N THR A 181 -20.00 -6.01 -9.25
CA THR A 181 -19.05 -6.80 -8.45
C THR A 181 -18.89 -6.19 -7.06
N LYS A 182 -19.05 -7.01 -6.02
CA LYS A 182 -18.78 -6.61 -4.64
C LYS A 182 -17.35 -6.95 -4.27
N ILE A 183 -16.56 -5.94 -3.91
CA ILE A 183 -15.17 -6.12 -3.48
C ILE A 183 -15.04 -5.74 -2.01
N THR A 184 -14.45 -6.64 -1.22
CA THR A 184 -14.04 -6.34 0.16
C THR A 184 -12.61 -5.86 0.16
N LEU A 185 -12.39 -4.63 0.62
CA LEU A 185 -11.10 -4.00 0.78
C LEU A 185 -10.68 -4.05 2.26
N LYS A 186 -9.44 -4.46 2.52
CA LYS A 186 -8.78 -4.35 3.83
C LYS A 186 -7.76 -3.22 3.77
N GLY A 187 -7.59 -2.50 4.87
CA GLY A 187 -6.78 -1.29 4.86
C GLY A 187 -6.85 -0.47 6.13
N THR A 188 -6.69 0.85 5.98
CA THR A 188 -6.76 1.83 7.08
C THR A 188 -7.39 3.12 6.60
N GLY A 189 -7.95 3.93 7.51
CA GLY A 189 -8.49 5.25 7.20
C GLY A 189 -9.84 5.22 6.48
N PHE A 190 -10.44 4.04 6.32
CA PHE A 190 -11.71 3.91 5.61
C PHE A 190 -12.87 4.54 6.37
N SER A 191 -12.77 4.76 7.69
CA SER A 191 -13.85 5.40 8.45
C SER A 191 -14.10 6.84 8.00
N ALA A 192 -13.07 7.50 7.47
CA ALA A 192 -13.13 8.88 6.99
C ALA A 192 -13.62 9.01 5.54
N VAL A 193 -13.72 7.90 4.79
CA VAL A 193 -14.14 7.91 3.38
C VAL A 193 -15.61 8.34 3.27
N THR A 194 -15.86 9.29 2.38
CA THR A 194 -17.19 9.84 2.05
C THR A 194 -17.63 9.50 0.64
N ALA A 195 -16.69 9.34 -0.30
CA ALA A 195 -17.00 8.91 -1.67
C ALA A 195 -15.82 8.18 -2.31
N ILE A 196 -16.12 7.36 -3.31
CA ILE A 196 -15.12 6.61 -4.07
C ILE A 196 -15.51 6.71 -5.55
N LYS A 197 -14.51 6.85 -6.42
CA LYS A 197 -14.69 6.79 -7.87
C LYS A 197 -13.61 5.93 -8.51
N LEU A 198 -13.88 5.44 -9.71
CA LEU A 198 -12.81 4.98 -10.59
C LEU A 198 -12.02 6.20 -11.06
N ARG A 199 -10.72 6.26 -10.76
CA ARG A 199 -9.87 7.38 -11.15
C ARG A 199 -9.79 7.59 -12.66
N ALA A 200 -9.76 6.51 -13.45
CA ALA A 200 -9.55 6.58 -14.90
C ALA A 200 -10.76 7.16 -15.66
N SER A 201 -11.96 7.02 -15.11
CA SER A 201 -13.22 7.26 -15.83
C SER A 201 -14.29 8.00 -15.01
N ASN A 202 -14.01 8.28 -13.74
CA ASN A 202 -14.80 9.09 -12.80
C ASN A 202 -16.17 8.51 -12.39
N GLU A 203 -16.55 7.28 -12.78
CA GLU A 203 -17.79 6.68 -12.29
C GLU A 203 -17.72 6.40 -10.78
N ALA A 204 -18.86 6.61 -10.11
CA ALA A 204 -18.97 6.42 -8.68
C ALA A 204 -18.95 4.94 -8.30
N VAL A 205 -18.12 4.59 -7.32
CA VAL A 205 -18.08 3.28 -6.68
C VAL A 205 -18.96 3.35 -5.44
N THR A 206 -19.90 2.42 -5.31
CA THR A 206 -20.89 2.46 -4.23
C THR A 206 -20.30 1.86 -2.96
N ILE A 207 -20.40 2.55 -1.83
CA ILE A 207 -20.01 2.03 -0.52
C ILE A 207 -21.18 1.21 0.04
N VAL A 208 -20.94 -0.07 0.35
CA VAL A 208 -21.94 -0.99 0.92
C VAL A 208 -21.83 -1.00 2.44
N THR A 209 -20.64 -1.26 2.97
CA THR A 209 -20.36 -1.21 4.41
C THR A 209 -18.99 -0.60 4.66
N LYS A 210 -18.85 0.16 5.75
CA LYS A 210 -17.65 0.93 6.05
C LYS A 210 -17.26 0.78 7.53
N ALA A 211 -16.10 0.20 7.77
CA ALA A 211 -15.35 0.24 9.02
C ALA A 211 -13.95 0.77 8.72
N ASP A 212 -13.18 1.16 9.72
CA ASP A 212 -11.87 1.79 9.48
C ASP A 212 -10.85 0.87 8.78
N THR A 213 -10.92 -0.43 9.08
CA THR A 213 -9.99 -1.44 8.55
C THR A 213 -10.58 -2.32 7.45
N GLN A 214 -11.89 -2.18 7.19
CA GLN A 214 -12.60 -2.96 6.17
C GLN A 214 -13.69 -2.13 5.50
N LEU A 215 -13.71 -2.15 4.17
CA LEU A 215 -14.65 -1.43 3.35
C LEU A 215 -15.17 -2.37 2.26
N VAL A 216 -16.49 -2.52 2.16
CA VAL A 216 -17.11 -3.29 1.08
C VAL A 216 -17.71 -2.31 0.09
N VAL A 217 -17.34 -2.48 -1.18
CA VAL A 217 -17.80 -1.62 -2.28
C VAL A 217 -18.47 -2.43 -3.37
N THR A 218 -19.33 -1.78 -4.15
CA THR A 218 -19.88 -2.30 -5.40
C THR A 218 -19.31 -1.50 -6.56
N MET A 219 -18.67 -2.19 -7.50
CA MET A 219 -18.03 -1.58 -8.68
C MET A 219 -19.07 -1.16 -9.73
N PRO A 220 -18.91 0.01 -10.37
CA PRO A 220 -19.82 0.48 -11.40
C PRO A 220 -19.52 -0.17 -12.76
N LYS A 221 -20.45 -0.01 -13.70
CA LYS A 221 -20.13 -0.12 -15.13
C LYS A 221 -19.14 0.98 -15.51
N SER A 222 -18.13 0.64 -16.32
CA SER A 222 -17.11 1.58 -16.75
C SER A 222 -16.60 1.26 -18.15
N THR A 223 -16.08 2.27 -18.84
CA THR A 223 -15.34 2.12 -20.10
C THR A 223 -13.83 2.07 -19.91
N ALA A 224 -13.32 2.26 -18.69
CA ALA A 224 -11.90 2.09 -18.39
C ALA A 224 -11.55 0.60 -18.32
N THR A 225 -10.50 0.19 -19.02
CA THR A 225 -9.96 -1.19 -18.98
C THR A 225 -9.37 -1.50 -17.60
N ARG A 226 -8.80 -0.50 -16.94
CA ARG A 226 -8.24 -0.57 -15.59
C ARG A 226 -8.37 0.77 -14.88
N SER A 227 -8.44 0.75 -13.56
CA SER A 227 -8.44 1.97 -12.77
C SER A 227 -7.98 1.73 -11.34
N THR A 228 -7.25 2.70 -10.77
CA THR A 228 -7.17 2.83 -9.31
C THR A 228 -8.46 3.42 -8.76
N LEU A 229 -8.70 3.25 -7.47
CA LEU A 229 -9.79 3.92 -6.77
C LEU A 229 -9.33 5.32 -6.32
N LEU A 230 -10.18 6.32 -6.52
CA LEU A 230 -10.00 7.66 -5.98
C LEU A 230 -10.91 7.81 -4.76
N PHE A 231 -10.31 7.80 -3.56
CA PHE A 231 -11.01 8.04 -2.31
C PHE A 231 -11.17 9.54 -2.08
N THR A 232 -12.37 9.97 -1.72
CA THR A 232 -12.64 11.26 -1.10
C THR A 232 -12.91 11.01 0.38
N TYR A 233 -12.23 11.74 1.26
CA TYR A 233 -12.32 11.55 2.70
C TYR A 233 -12.19 12.85 3.47
N THR A 234 -12.66 12.86 4.72
CA THR A 234 -12.55 14.01 5.62
C THR A 234 -11.29 13.93 6.47
N SER A 235 -10.56 15.04 6.55
CA SER A 235 -9.39 15.19 7.40
C SER A 235 -9.54 16.52 8.15
N GLY A 236 -10.13 16.47 9.34
CA GLY A 236 -10.55 17.67 10.07
C GLY A 236 -11.75 18.29 9.37
N SER A 237 -11.69 19.59 9.08
CA SER A 237 -12.72 20.31 8.30
C SER A 237 -12.49 20.23 6.78
N SER A 238 -11.38 19.65 6.33
CA SER A 238 -11.03 19.58 4.90
C SER A 238 -11.55 18.30 4.25
N THR A 239 -12.02 18.43 3.01
CA THR A 239 -12.25 17.31 2.09
C THR A 239 -11.00 17.11 1.24
N VAL A 240 -10.43 15.91 1.27
CA VAL A 240 -9.17 15.57 0.59
C VAL A 240 -9.39 14.34 -0.29
N GLN A 241 -8.53 14.17 -1.30
CA GLN A 241 -8.54 13.00 -2.17
C GLN A 241 -7.19 12.28 -2.16
N THR A 242 -7.24 10.95 -2.27
CA THR A 242 -6.07 10.10 -2.47
C THR A 242 -6.42 8.94 -3.39
N ALA A 243 -5.49 8.55 -4.26
CA ALA A 243 -5.64 7.35 -5.08
C ALA A 243 -5.18 6.11 -4.30
N SER A 244 -5.78 4.95 -4.56
CA SER A 244 -5.25 3.67 -4.10
C SER A 244 -3.93 3.34 -4.79
N GLY A 245 -3.06 2.59 -4.09
CA GLY A 245 -1.89 1.97 -4.70
C GLY A 245 -2.24 0.78 -5.59
N GLN A 246 -3.37 0.14 -5.32
CA GLN A 246 -3.91 -1.01 -6.05
C GLN A 246 -4.69 -0.53 -7.27
N GLU A 247 -4.48 -1.19 -8.41
CA GLU A 247 -5.24 -1.01 -9.65
C GLU A 247 -6.21 -2.19 -9.81
N PHE A 248 -7.42 -1.90 -10.28
CA PHE A 248 -8.46 -2.87 -10.54
C PHE A 248 -8.69 -3.02 -12.05
N VAL A 249 -8.94 -4.23 -12.51
CA VAL A 249 -9.12 -4.58 -13.94
C VAL A 249 -10.60 -4.78 -14.25
N ASN A 250 -11.08 -4.14 -15.31
CA ASN A 250 -12.43 -4.37 -15.82
C ASN A 250 -12.45 -5.57 -16.76
N ILE A 251 -13.03 -6.67 -16.32
CA ILE A 251 -13.08 -7.96 -17.05
C ILE A 251 -13.86 -7.83 -18.35
N ASP A 252 -14.91 -6.98 -18.38
CA ASP A 252 -15.75 -6.78 -19.56
C ASP A 252 -14.96 -6.25 -20.77
N LEU A 253 -13.80 -5.64 -20.52
CA LEU A 253 -12.94 -5.02 -21.53
C LEU A 253 -11.60 -5.75 -21.71
N ALA A 254 -11.39 -6.87 -21.01
CA ALA A 254 -10.21 -7.71 -21.14
C ALA A 254 -10.42 -8.80 -22.20
N TYR A 255 -9.33 -9.28 -22.80
CA TYR A 255 -9.38 -10.50 -23.62
C TYR A 255 -9.32 -11.71 -22.70
N SER A 256 -10.48 -12.32 -22.45
CA SER A 256 -10.59 -13.46 -21.56
C SER A 256 -10.23 -14.77 -22.24
N ILE A 257 -9.44 -15.62 -21.59
CA ILE A 257 -9.23 -17.03 -21.95
C ILE A 257 -10.16 -17.91 -21.12
N PHE A 258 -10.25 -17.62 -19.82
CA PHE A 258 -11.08 -18.35 -18.88
C PHE A 258 -11.61 -17.42 -17.80
N THR A 259 -12.93 -17.27 -17.71
CA THR A 259 -13.61 -16.45 -16.69
C THR A 259 -14.94 -17.09 -16.32
N ASN A 260 -15.41 -16.85 -15.10
CA ASN A 260 -16.71 -17.35 -14.60
C ASN A 260 -16.88 -18.87 -14.79
N GLY A 261 -15.81 -19.64 -14.56
CA GLY A 261 -15.82 -21.09 -14.68
C GLY A 261 -15.96 -21.62 -16.11
N GLN A 262 -15.78 -20.80 -17.14
CA GLN A 262 -15.96 -21.18 -18.54
C GLN A 262 -14.81 -20.67 -19.43
N TYR A 263 -14.53 -21.43 -20.49
CA TYR A 263 -13.65 -20.95 -21.56
C TYR A 263 -14.30 -19.80 -22.32
N GLN A 264 -13.47 -18.86 -22.76
CA GLN A 264 -13.88 -17.69 -23.53
C GLN A 264 -13.12 -17.64 -24.86
N ASN A 265 -13.60 -16.86 -25.82
CA ASN A 265 -12.89 -16.57 -27.08
C ASN A 265 -12.38 -17.83 -27.83
N ASN A 266 -13.20 -18.90 -27.84
CA ASN A 266 -12.89 -20.21 -28.47
C ASN A 266 -11.66 -20.93 -27.91
N TRP A 267 -11.16 -20.53 -26.75
CA TRP A 267 -10.18 -21.31 -26.02
C TRP A 267 -10.81 -22.60 -25.50
N THR A 268 -10.00 -23.64 -25.33
CA THR A 268 -10.43 -24.97 -24.89
C THR A 268 -9.35 -25.58 -24.01
N ASN A 269 -9.68 -26.71 -23.37
CA ASN A 269 -8.73 -27.49 -22.58
C ASN A 269 -7.58 -27.98 -23.46
N ASN A 270 -6.35 -27.77 -23.03
CA ASN A 270 -5.15 -28.34 -23.64
C ASN A 270 -4.18 -28.83 -22.57
N SER A 271 -4.68 -29.78 -21.80
CA SER A 271 -4.02 -30.34 -20.63
C SER A 271 -3.53 -31.76 -20.90
N TRP A 272 -2.44 -32.16 -20.25
CA TRP A 272 -1.84 -33.48 -20.44
C TRP A 272 -2.33 -34.49 -19.39
N ALA A 273 -2.68 -34.02 -18.20
CA ALA A 273 -3.25 -34.83 -17.15
C ALA A 273 -4.79 -34.80 -17.13
N ASN A 274 -5.36 -35.78 -16.42
CA ASN A 274 -6.78 -35.89 -16.14
C ASN A 274 -7.00 -36.21 -14.65
N PRO A 275 -7.94 -35.55 -13.94
CA PRO A 275 -8.87 -34.54 -14.46
C PRO A 275 -8.30 -33.13 -14.50
N SER A 276 -8.34 -32.52 -15.69
CA SER A 276 -8.04 -31.10 -15.88
C SER A 276 -9.04 -30.47 -16.83
N GLY A 277 -9.41 -29.22 -16.58
CA GLY A 277 -10.40 -28.52 -17.38
C GLY A 277 -11.32 -27.59 -16.58
N ALA A 278 -12.26 -26.97 -17.30
CA ALA A 278 -13.33 -26.18 -16.71
C ALA A 278 -14.15 -27.05 -15.74
N THR A 279 -14.16 -26.69 -14.46
CA THR A 279 -14.88 -27.45 -13.43
C THR A 279 -15.85 -26.53 -12.70
N PRO A 280 -17.17 -26.64 -12.99
CA PRO A 280 -18.19 -25.96 -12.21
C PRO A 280 -18.06 -26.32 -10.72
N THR A 281 -18.40 -25.37 -9.84
CA THR A 281 -18.35 -25.49 -8.37
C THR A 281 -16.98 -25.74 -7.75
N ALA A 282 -15.92 -25.84 -8.56
CA ALA A 282 -14.56 -25.77 -8.04
C ALA A 282 -14.33 -24.44 -7.31
N PRO A 283 -13.44 -24.40 -6.29
CA PRO A 283 -13.05 -23.15 -5.65
C PRO A 283 -12.64 -22.10 -6.69
N SER A 284 -13.21 -20.90 -6.61
CA SER A 284 -12.91 -19.76 -7.49
C SER A 284 -12.82 -18.46 -6.69
N ILE A 285 -12.28 -17.41 -7.30
CA ILE A 285 -12.30 -16.05 -6.74
C ILE A 285 -13.63 -15.39 -7.09
N SER A 286 -14.08 -15.58 -8.33
CA SER A 286 -15.35 -15.07 -8.82
C SER A 286 -16.08 -16.15 -9.63
N GLY A 287 -17.36 -15.88 -9.93
CA GLY A 287 -18.15 -16.75 -10.79
C GLY A 287 -18.41 -18.17 -10.27
N GLN A 288 -18.75 -19.06 -11.20
CA GLN A 288 -19.34 -20.38 -10.90
C GLN A 288 -18.35 -21.55 -10.81
N GLY A 289 -17.05 -21.29 -10.94
CA GLY A 289 -16.02 -22.32 -10.89
C GLY A 289 -14.68 -21.83 -11.45
N SER A 290 -13.70 -22.72 -11.50
CA SER A 290 -12.35 -22.42 -11.97
C SER A 290 -11.89 -23.45 -13.02
N PHE A 291 -10.77 -23.19 -13.67
CA PHE A 291 -10.04 -24.20 -14.40
C PHE A 291 -9.23 -25.03 -13.40
N VAL A 292 -9.46 -26.34 -13.36
CA VAL A 292 -8.70 -27.27 -12.52
C VAL A 292 -7.54 -27.82 -13.33
N ALA A 293 -6.34 -27.76 -12.77
CA ALA A 293 -5.13 -28.37 -13.33
C ALA A 293 -4.63 -29.44 -12.37
N THR A 294 -4.52 -30.68 -12.86
CA THR A 294 -3.97 -31.81 -12.11
C THR A 294 -2.52 -32.02 -12.49
N TYR A 295 -1.65 -32.14 -11.48
CA TYR A 295 -0.26 -32.52 -11.68
C TYR A 295 0.02 -33.79 -10.87
N PRO A 296 0.08 -34.98 -11.50
CA PRO A 296 0.40 -36.22 -10.80
C PRO A 296 1.82 -36.20 -10.24
N ALA A 297 2.00 -36.85 -9.09
CA ALA A 297 3.29 -36.96 -8.40
C ALA A 297 4.42 -37.43 -9.34
N GLY A 298 5.52 -36.68 -9.40
CA GLY A 298 6.68 -36.98 -10.23
C GLY A 298 6.45 -36.84 -11.74
N GLY A 299 5.25 -36.40 -12.16
CA GLY A 299 4.89 -36.22 -13.55
C GLY A 299 5.40 -34.89 -14.12
N TRP A 300 5.79 -34.93 -15.39
CA TRP A 300 6.06 -33.73 -16.18
C TRP A 300 4.79 -33.37 -16.92
N GLN A 301 4.04 -32.38 -16.42
CA GLN A 301 2.74 -32.04 -17.00
C GLN A 301 2.66 -30.59 -17.42
N ILE A 302 1.99 -30.39 -18.54
CA ILE A 302 1.60 -29.08 -19.05
C ILE A 302 0.08 -29.02 -19.03
N GLU A 303 -0.45 -28.06 -18.27
CA GLU A 303 -1.87 -27.87 -18.07
C GLU A 303 -2.29 -26.49 -18.57
N GLY A 304 -3.45 -26.35 -19.19
CA GLY A 304 -3.96 -25.04 -19.59
C GLY A 304 -4.78 -25.05 -20.85
N PHE A 305 -4.48 -24.11 -21.76
CA PHE A 305 -5.42 -23.65 -22.77
C PHE A 305 -4.85 -23.71 -24.18
N ALA A 306 -5.71 -24.00 -25.16
CA ALA A 306 -5.43 -23.81 -26.58
C ALA A 306 -6.60 -23.20 -27.36
N ASN A 307 -6.24 -22.49 -28.42
CA ASN A 307 -7.11 -21.98 -29.46
C ASN A 307 -6.39 -22.17 -30.82
N TYR A 308 -6.42 -23.40 -31.35
CA TYR A 308 -5.71 -23.76 -32.58
C TYR A 308 -6.35 -23.23 -33.87
N SER A 309 -7.64 -22.88 -33.83
CA SER A 309 -8.39 -22.43 -35.01
C SER A 309 -8.41 -20.91 -35.17
N GLY A 310 -8.43 -20.15 -34.07
CA GLY A 310 -8.46 -18.68 -34.10
C GLY A 310 -7.16 -18.04 -33.63
N GLY A 311 -6.52 -18.62 -32.61
CA GLY A 311 -5.38 -18.03 -31.92
C GLY A 311 -5.68 -16.65 -31.31
N PHE A 312 -4.67 -16.08 -30.66
CA PHE A 312 -4.70 -14.73 -30.11
C PHE A 312 -3.61 -13.90 -30.78
N LYS A 313 -4.06 -13.01 -31.68
CA LYS A 313 -3.20 -12.13 -32.45
C LYS A 313 -2.58 -11.05 -31.56
N TYR A 314 -1.31 -10.76 -31.80
CA TYR A 314 -0.60 -9.66 -31.16
C TYR A 314 -1.33 -8.33 -31.37
N ASP A 315 -1.50 -7.61 -30.27
CA ASP A 315 -1.98 -6.22 -30.23
C ASP A 315 -1.18 -5.50 -29.15
N ALA A 316 -0.42 -4.48 -29.57
CA ALA A 316 0.47 -3.71 -28.71
C ALA A 316 -0.25 -2.96 -27.58
N SER A 317 -1.58 -2.84 -27.65
CA SER A 317 -2.37 -2.25 -26.57
C SER A 317 -2.47 -3.14 -25.34
N TYR A 318 -2.31 -4.48 -25.45
CA TYR A 318 -2.25 -5.36 -24.27
C TYR A 318 -0.94 -5.14 -23.51
N LYS A 319 -1.05 -4.91 -22.20
CA LYS A 319 0.07 -4.59 -21.31
C LYS A 319 0.33 -5.64 -20.24
N TYR A 320 -0.66 -6.47 -19.91
CA TYR A 320 -0.51 -7.49 -18.88
C TYR A 320 -1.20 -8.80 -19.26
N LEU A 321 -0.59 -9.91 -18.84
CA LEU A 321 -1.30 -11.16 -18.59
C LEU A 321 -1.71 -11.16 -17.11
N THR A 322 -2.97 -11.46 -16.82
CA THR A 322 -3.50 -11.55 -15.45
C THR A 322 -4.18 -12.88 -15.22
N PHE A 323 -4.07 -13.41 -14.01
CA PHE A 323 -4.83 -14.57 -13.55
C PHE A 323 -4.73 -14.71 -12.04
N TRP A 324 -5.74 -15.35 -11.46
CA TRP A 324 -5.67 -15.91 -10.13
C TRP A 324 -5.23 -17.37 -10.21
N VAL A 325 -4.41 -17.80 -9.25
CA VAL A 325 -4.09 -19.22 -9.06
C VAL A 325 -4.10 -19.58 -7.58
N LYS A 326 -4.72 -20.69 -7.24
CA LYS A 326 -4.61 -21.33 -5.92
C LYS A 326 -3.73 -22.57 -6.02
N GLY A 327 -2.67 -22.59 -5.24
CA GLY A 327 -1.77 -23.74 -5.17
C GLY A 327 -2.41 -24.96 -4.53
N GLY A 328 -1.83 -26.12 -4.82
CA GLY A 328 -2.21 -27.40 -4.22
C GLY A 328 -1.73 -27.52 -2.78
N THR A 329 -1.08 -28.63 -2.48
CA THR A 329 -0.65 -29.03 -1.14
C THR A 329 0.73 -28.52 -0.75
N VAL A 330 1.62 -28.29 -1.71
CA VAL A 330 2.99 -27.79 -1.50
C VAL A 330 3.22 -26.50 -2.28
N ASP A 331 4.16 -25.68 -1.81
CA ASP A 331 4.64 -24.51 -2.55
C ASP A 331 5.40 -24.98 -3.80
N HIS A 332 4.98 -24.51 -4.98
CA HIS A 332 5.68 -24.82 -6.23
C HIS A 332 5.97 -23.56 -7.03
N THR A 333 6.89 -23.68 -7.98
CA THR A 333 7.05 -22.70 -9.05
C THR A 333 6.65 -23.35 -10.36
N LEU A 334 5.56 -22.86 -10.95
CA LEU A 334 5.14 -23.26 -12.30
C LEU A 334 5.94 -22.47 -13.34
N VAL A 335 6.11 -23.05 -14.51
CA VAL A 335 6.65 -22.35 -15.68
C VAL A 335 5.54 -22.05 -16.66
N LEU A 336 5.35 -20.77 -16.95
CA LEU A 336 4.46 -20.32 -18.01
C LEU A 336 5.08 -20.64 -19.37
N VAL A 337 4.34 -21.37 -20.21
CA VAL A 337 4.76 -21.78 -21.55
C VAL A 337 3.66 -21.49 -22.58
N GLY A 338 4.08 -21.35 -23.84
CA GLY A 338 3.17 -21.13 -24.96
C GLY A 338 3.93 -21.16 -26.28
N ASP A 339 3.26 -21.53 -27.37
CA ASP A 339 3.84 -21.76 -28.69
C ASP A 339 4.65 -20.58 -29.24
N GLN A 340 4.18 -19.34 -28.98
CA GLN A 340 4.87 -18.13 -29.44
C GLN A 340 5.71 -17.42 -28.38
N MET A 341 5.73 -17.91 -27.15
CA MET A 341 6.49 -17.31 -26.05
C MET A 341 8.00 -17.47 -26.31
N ALA A 342 8.83 -16.60 -25.73
CA ALA A 342 10.29 -16.84 -25.75
C ALA A 342 10.61 -18.20 -25.11
N GLY A 343 11.50 -18.98 -25.72
CA GLY A 343 11.72 -20.39 -25.37
C GLY A 343 10.63 -21.34 -25.87
N GLY A 344 9.37 -20.89 -25.83
CA GLY A 344 8.20 -21.65 -26.25
C GLY A 344 7.95 -22.88 -25.38
N ASP A 345 7.31 -23.91 -25.95
CA ASP A 345 7.03 -25.18 -25.24
C ASP A 345 8.27 -26.01 -24.89
N ALA A 346 9.44 -25.69 -25.45
CA ALA A 346 10.69 -26.36 -25.10
C ALA A 346 11.23 -25.90 -23.74
N GLN A 347 10.76 -24.76 -23.22
CA GLN A 347 11.27 -24.13 -22.01
C GLN A 347 10.44 -24.51 -20.78
N VAL A 348 10.28 -25.81 -20.56
CA VAL A 348 9.51 -26.34 -19.43
C VAL A 348 10.32 -26.32 -18.13
N GLN A 349 11.65 -26.40 -18.17
CA GLN A 349 12.45 -26.46 -16.93
C GLN A 349 12.67 -25.09 -16.30
N ASN A 350 12.52 -24.98 -14.97
CA ASN A 350 12.72 -23.73 -14.22
C ASN A 350 14.07 -23.05 -14.49
N ALA A 351 15.14 -23.84 -14.57
CA ALA A 351 16.50 -23.33 -14.80
C ALA A 351 16.68 -22.65 -16.17
N ASN A 352 15.82 -23.01 -17.13
CA ASN A 352 15.85 -22.45 -18.48
C ASN A 352 14.79 -21.36 -18.67
N ALA A 353 13.85 -21.22 -17.72
CA ALA A 353 12.75 -20.26 -17.80
C ALA A 353 13.22 -18.82 -17.51
N TYR A 354 12.67 -17.86 -18.26
CA TYR A 354 12.83 -16.45 -17.89
C TYR A 354 12.03 -16.16 -16.63
N ALA A 355 12.49 -15.21 -15.82
CA ALA A 355 11.87 -14.93 -14.52
C ALA A 355 10.38 -14.53 -14.62
N ALA A 356 9.94 -13.86 -15.68
CA ALA A 356 8.52 -13.54 -15.91
C ALA A 356 7.64 -14.76 -16.21
N GLN A 357 8.22 -15.91 -16.53
CA GLN A 357 7.52 -17.18 -16.70
C GLN A 357 7.47 -17.99 -15.40
N LEU A 358 8.26 -17.65 -14.39
CA LEU A 358 8.30 -18.37 -13.12
C LEU A 358 7.18 -17.89 -12.21
N ILE A 359 6.13 -18.71 -12.07
CA ILE A 359 4.94 -18.41 -11.28
C ILE A 359 5.07 -19.12 -9.93
N LYS A 360 5.49 -18.39 -8.90
CA LYS A 360 5.65 -18.92 -7.54
C LYS A 360 4.30 -19.01 -6.84
N VAL A 361 3.76 -20.22 -6.70
CA VAL A 361 2.43 -20.46 -6.16
C VAL A 361 2.53 -21.10 -4.77
N PRO A 362 2.15 -20.39 -3.69
CA PRO A 362 2.09 -20.96 -2.36
C PRO A 362 0.96 -22.00 -2.21
N ALA A 363 1.16 -22.98 -1.34
CA ALA A 363 0.20 -24.03 -1.04
C ALA A 363 -1.11 -23.46 -0.52
N LYS A 364 -2.24 -23.88 -1.11
CA LYS A 364 -3.61 -23.57 -0.68
C LYS A 364 -3.99 -22.09 -0.62
N VAL A 365 -3.15 -21.19 -1.13
CA VAL A 365 -3.36 -19.74 -1.11
C VAL A 365 -3.68 -19.23 -2.51
N TRP A 366 -4.74 -18.45 -2.63
CA TRP A 366 -5.02 -17.69 -3.84
C TRP A 366 -4.01 -16.56 -4.01
N THR A 367 -3.35 -16.52 -5.16
CA THR A 367 -2.38 -15.50 -5.52
C THR A 367 -2.76 -14.89 -6.86
N TYR A 368 -2.83 -13.56 -6.91
CA TYR A 368 -3.08 -12.83 -8.15
C TYR A 368 -1.76 -12.51 -8.84
N PHE A 369 -1.66 -12.88 -10.11
CA PHE A 369 -0.54 -12.53 -10.96
C PHE A 369 -0.97 -11.47 -11.96
N LYS A 370 -0.15 -10.43 -12.09
CA LYS A 370 -0.26 -9.41 -13.12
C LYS A 370 1.12 -9.22 -13.73
N ILE A 371 1.35 -9.89 -14.84
CA ILE A 371 2.66 -10.01 -15.47
C ILE A 371 2.72 -9.01 -16.63
N PRO A 372 3.61 -8.00 -16.57
CA PRO A 372 3.81 -7.06 -17.67
C PRO A 372 4.21 -7.78 -18.97
N LEU A 373 3.64 -7.36 -20.08
CA LEU A 373 3.96 -7.85 -21.42
C LEU A 373 5.00 -6.94 -22.08
N THR A 374 5.83 -7.54 -22.95
CA THR A 374 6.84 -6.84 -23.72
C THR A 374 7.03 -7.48 -25.09
N THR A 375 7.63 -6.76 -26.03
CA THR A 375 8.12 -7.31 -27.31
C THR A 375 9.59 -7.69 -27.25
N SER A 376 10.29 -7.36 -26.16
CA SER A 376 11.71 -7.65 -25.95
C SER A 376 11.90 -8.23 -24.56
N GLN A 377 12.25 -9.51 -24.50
CA GLN A 377 12.53 -10.23 -23.26
C GLN A 377 14.04 -10.33 -23.08
N SER A 378 14.54 -9.91 -21.92
CA SER A 378 15.95 -10.00 -21.57
C SER A 378 16.12 -10.87 -20.34
N SER A 379 17.21 -11.66 -20.28
CA SER A 379 17.63 -12.33 -19.04
C SER A 379 17.97 -11.35 -17.91
N THR A 380 18.19 -10.07 -18.25
CA THR A 380 18.41 -8.97 -17.28
C THR A 380 17.14 -8.17 -16.94
N ASN A 381 16.10 -8.22 -17.79
CA ASN A 381 14.80 -7.59 -17.50
C ASN A 381 13.80 -8.68 -17.08
N VAL A 382 13.95 -9.07 -15.82
CA VAL A 382 13.42 -10.31 -15.25
C VAL A 382 11.89 -10.36 -15.12
N ASN A 383 11.18 -9.25 -15.29
CA ASN A 383 9.76 -9.16 -14.90
C ASN A 383 8.80 -8.92 -16.08
N GLN A 384 9.25 -9.00 -17.34
CA GLN A 384 8.38 -8.81 -18.50
C GLN A 384 8.32 -10.05 -19.39
N LEU A 385 7.10 -10.40 -19.82
CA LEU A 385 6.81 -11.57 -20.61
C LEU A 385 6.68 -11.20 -22.11
N ASN A 386 7.49 -11.84 -22.96
CA ASN A 386 7.28 -11.76 -24.41
C ASN A 386 6.46 -12.96 -24.90
N TYR A 387 5.13 -12.81 -24.83
CA TYR A 387 4.18 -13.84 -25.20
C TYR A 387 4.13 -14.12 -26.72
N TRP A 388 4.60 -13.19 -27.54
CA TRP A 388 4.59 -13.27 -29.01
C TRP A 388 6.00 -13.20 -29.62
N ALA A 389 7.01 -13.71 -28.91
CA ALA A 389 8.41 -13.64 -29.33
C ALA A 389 8.69 -14.35 -30.66
N LYS A 390 8.04 -15.49 -30.92
CA LYS A 390 8.29 -16.33 -32.11
C LYS A 390 7.31 -16.08 -33.25
N GLY A 391 6.26 -15.29 -33.02
CA GLY A 391 5.20 -15.07 -34.00
C GLY A 391 4.03 -14.25 -33.47
N ASN A 392 3.27 -13.66 -34.38
CA ASN A 392 2.25 -12.67 -34.06
C ASN A 392 0.87 -13.27 -33.73
N THR A 393 0.72 -14.59 -33.67
CA THR A 393 -0.55 -15.26 -33.30
C THR A 393 -0.24 -16.44 -32.40
N ALA A 394 -0.55 -16.29 -31.11
CA ALA A 394 -0.33 -17.32 -30.11
C ALA A 394 -1.55 -18.24 -29.99
N THR A 395 -1.34 -19.55 -30.03
CA THR A 395 -2.45 -20.52 -29.96
C THR A 395 -2.55 -21.19 -28.61
N THR A 396 -1.57 -21.00 -27.71
CA THR A 396 -1.53 -21.70 -26.43
C THR A 396 -1.01 -20.84 -25.29
N LEU A 397 -1.61 -21.01 -24.10
CA LEU A 397 -1.12 -20.49 -22.83
C LEU A 397 -1.26 -21.60 -21.79
N ARG A 398 -0.14 -22.06 -21.24
CA ARG A 398 -0.11 -23.24 -20.39
C ARG A 398 0.87 -23.07 -19.23
N PHE A 399 0.68 -23.89 -18.21
CA PHE A 399 1.44 -23.90 -16.98
C PHE A 399 2.07 -25.28 -16.84
N PHE A 400 3.39 -25.30 -16.75
CA PHE A 400 4.14 -26.53 -16.56
C PHE A 400 4.56 -26.66 -15.10
N LEU A 401 4.48 -27.88 -14.58
CA LEU A 401 5.15 -28.28 -13.34
C LEU A 401 6.14 -29.41 -13.65
N MET A 402 7.38 -29.22 -13.20
CA MET A 402 8.40 -30.26 -13.25
C MET A 402 8.15 -31.25 -12.13
N GLY A 403 8.02 -32.52 -12.47
CA GLY A 403 8.02 -33.60 -11.49
C GLY A 403 9.38 -33.74 -10.80
N GLN A 404 9.36 -33.86 -9.48
CA GLN A 404 10.52 -34.06 -8.61
C GLN A 404 10.35 -35.34 -7.77
N SER A 405 11.47 -35.85 -7.26
CA SER A 405 11.47 -37.02 -6.37
C SER A 405 10.82 -36.66 -5.04
N GLY A 406 9.80 -37.42 -4.63
CA GLY A 406 9.05 -37.19 -3.39
C GLY A 406 7.81 -36.31 -3.56
N ASP A 407 7.47 -35.94 -4.79
CA ASP A 407 6.25 -35.21 -5.10
C ASP A 407 4.98 -35.93 -4.66
N VAL A 408 3.93 -35.12 -4.49
CA VAL A 408 2.56 -35.55 -4.26
C VAL A 408 1.68 -35.15 -5.44
N ASN A 409 0.50 -35.75 -5.54
CA ASN A 409 -0.48 -35.30 -6.52
C ASN A 409 -0.94 -33.89 -6.15
N GLU A 410 -0.86 -32.98 -7.10
CA GLU A 410 -1.30 -31.61 -6.92
C GLU A 410 -2.56 -31.30 -7.72
N THR A 411 -3.40 -30.43 -7.15
CA THR A 411 -4.57 -29.87 -7.82
C THR A 411 -4.54 -28.36 -7.65
N TYR A 412 -4.48 -27.67 -8.78
CA TYR A 412 -4.41 -26.22 -8.86
C TYR A 412 -5.71 -25.67 -9.42
N TYR A 413 -6.06 -24.46 -9.02
CA TYR A 413 -7.27 -23.78 -9.48
C TYR A 413 -6.88 -22.45 -10.11
N PHE A 414 -7.21 -22.25 -11.38
CA PHE A 414 -6.96 -21.01 -12.12
C PHE A 414 -8.27 -20.32 -12.40
N ASP A 415 -8.30 -19.01 -12.13
CA ASP A 415 -9.48 -18.19 -12.35
C ASP A 415 -9.07 -16.89 -13.05
N GLU A 416 -10.01 -16.33 -13.81
CA GLU A 416 -9.87 -15.05 -14.50
C GLU A 416 -8.57 -14.90 -15.30
N VAL A 417 -8.27 -15.89 -16.14
CA VAL A 417 -7.10 -15.89 -17.04
C VAL A 417 -7.37 -14.99 -18.23
N MET A 418 -6.67 -13.85 -18.30
CA MET A 418 -6.98 -12.77 -19.25
C MET A 418 -5.75 -11.98 -19.71
N PHE A 419 -5.87 -11.33 -20.86
CA PHE A 419 -4.95 -10.29 -21.32
C PHE A 419 -5.61 -8.91 -21.20
N VAL A 420 -4.88 -7.93 -20.64
CA VAL A 420 -5.43 -6.63 -20.24
C VAL A 420 -4.69 -5.48 -20.93
N LYS A 421 -5.45 -4.54 -21.50
CA LYS A 421 -4.95 -3.32 -22.16
C LYS A 421 -4.62 -2.22 -21.19
#